data_AF-A0A5C2SS96-F1
#
_entry.id   AF-A0A5C2SS96-F1
#
_cell.length_a   1.000
_cell.length_b   1.000
_cell.length_c   1.000
_cell.angle_alpha   90.00
_cell.angle_beta   90.00
_cell.angle_gamma   90.00
#
_symmetry.space_group_name_H-M   'P 1'
#
loop_
_entity.id
_entity.type
_entity.pdbx_description
1 polymer ?
#
loop_
_entity_poly.entity_id
_entity_poly.type
_entity_poly.pdbx_seq_one_letter_code
_entity_poly.pdbx_strand_id
1 'polypeptide(L)'
;MVSGAPARVTRVRSVLTCCAVAANAICAGGVYSFPLIAPTLLEHLKLSQPQLTTIVLAGMATQYLVAAFCGVAIDRYGSWSCSFAATILYSLGFGLFAREVALAAPGAQASTASFYRLVLYFGMIGLATVCSYFSLVFASTKMFPRYSGTASGTSMSIFGLSPLFLSLLASKLFTTSDQSLDIPGFFTFMAVITGVVHCASTLVFHANRPFEVDAGEEAVFATDAETTTSVFDSEEEPLLGGSDDGPSKDPANVHVVPVEEPQDGSTLDLFRDRYFWVLCLWMTLSVGAAEMVISNLGSIVLSLPSMGSSATANAAQQVRLLSFFNTISRLLVGPLADVIAPVASRLDSGVWGFASKRHTSRVSFMLGTCALLAVTFAWLNVGVRAQEDIWPLSVGTGFAYGATFTVLPGILSSIWGLKNLARNFGIVSYTAFAGTTIFSYLYAFVAARHVSPSETACIGKECWRSTFWISTGTSVVAFSAAFVLWRQWRARV
;
A
#
# COMPACT_ATOMS: atom_id res chain seq x y z
N MET A 1 -10.37 3.74 47.24
CA MET A 1 -10.90 4.39 46.02
C MET A 1 -9.81 4.84 45.01
N VAL A 2 -8.55 4.38 45.08
CA VAL A 2 -7.45 4.98 44.28
C VAL A 2 -6.97 4.10 43.10
N SER A 3 -7.41 2.85 42.97
CA SER A 3 -6.96 1.93 41.91
C SER A 3 -7.45 2.24 40.48
N GLY A 4 -8.39 3.18 40.30
CA GLY A 4 -9.01 3.47 39.00
C GLY A 4 -8.27 4.50 38.11
N ALA A 5 -7.40 5.33 38.70
CA ALA A 5 -6.74 6.43 37.98
C ALA A 5 -5.75 5.97 36.89
N PRO A 6 -4.75 5.10 37.15
CA PRO A 6 -3.77 4.71 36.13
C PRO A 6 -4.43 3.96 34.95
N ALA A 7 -5.37 3.05 35.23
CA ALA A 7 -6.11 2.34 34.19
C ALA A 7 -6.94 3.26 33.28
N ARG A 8 -7.54 4.32 33.85
CA ARG A 8 -8.30 5.33 33.08
C ARG A 8 -7.37 6.17 32.19
N VAL A 9 -6.22 6.61 32.71
CA VAL A 9 -5.23 7.37 31.92
C VAL A 9 -4.69 6.54 30.75
N THR A 10 -4.33 5.28 30.98
CA THR A 10 -3.87 4.36 29.92
C THR A 10 -4.95 4.18 28.84
N ARG A 11 -6.21 3.95 29.23
CA ARG A 11 -7.33 3.81 28.27
C ARG A 11 -7.54 5.07 27.41
N VAL A 12 -7.45 6.26 28.00
CA VAL A 12 -7.58 7.53 27.26
C VAL A 12 -6.44 7.71 26.26
N ARG A 13 -5.18 7.40 26.64
CA ARG A 13 -4.02 7.47 25.72
C ARG A 13 -4.15 6.50 24.55
N SER A 14 -4.63 5.28 24.79
CA SER A 14 -4.91 4.30 23.73
C SER A 14 -5.98 4.79 22.76
N VAL A 15 -7.12 5.30 23.25
CA VAL A 15 -8.19 5.84 22.39
C VAL A 15 -7.69 7.02 21.55
N LEU A 16 -6.95 7.96 22.15
CA LEU A 16 -6.37 9.10 21.43
C LEU A 16 -5.39 8.63 20.33
N THR A 17 -4.59 7.60 20.59
CA THR A 17 -3.65 7.04 19.60
C THR A 17 -4.38 6.33 18.47
N CYS A 18 -5.43 5.56 18.76
CA CYS A 18 -6.32 4.98 17.75
C CYS A 18 -6.96 6.06 16.86
N CYS A 19 -7.47 7.14 17.47
CA CYS A 19 -8.04 8.27 16.73
C CYS A 19 -6.99 8.97 15.84
N ALA A 20 -5.77 9.19 16.34
CA ALA A 20 -4.67 9.77 15.57
C ALA A 20 -4.25 8.89 14.38
N VAL A 21 -4.12 7.57 14.58
CA VAL A 21 -3.84 6.59 13.52
C VAL A 21 -4.95 6.61 12.46
N ALA A 22 -6.22 6.58 12.86
CA ALA A 22 -7.35 6.61 11.94
C ALA A 22 -7.46 7.95 11.18
N ALA A 23 -7.18 9.08 11.84
CA ALA A 23 -7.20 10.40 11.23
C ALA A 23 -6.05 10.58 10.22
N ASN A 24 -4.82 10.17 10.55
CA ASN A 24 -3.72 10.13 9.58
C ASN A 24 -4.10 9.25 8.38
N ALA A 25 -4.62 8.04 8.62
CA ALA A 25 -4.97 7.09 7.57
C ALA A 25 -6.04 7.63 6.61
N ILE A 26 -7.13 8.21 7.10
CA ILE A 26 -8.22 8.70 6.25
C ILE A 26 -7.86 9.97 5.45
N CYS A 27 -6.84 10.72 5.88
CA CYS A 27 -6.39 11.96 5.21
C CYS A 27 -5.20 11.76 4.27
N ALA A 28 -4.47 10.64 4.34
CA ALA A 28 -3.19 10.47 3.67
C ALA A 28 -3.24 10.05 2.18
N GLY A 29 -4.38 9.59 1.66
CA GLY A 29 -4.50 9.12 0.27
C GLY A 29 -4.60 10.22 -0.81
N GLY A 30 -4.23 11.47 -0.52
CA GLY A 30 -4.42 12.59 -1.44
C GLY A 30 -3.67 12.46 -2.77
N VAL A 31 -2.54 11.72 -2.82
CA VAL A 31 -1.85 11.37 -4.08
C VAL A 31 -2.78 10.63 -5.05
N TYR A 32 -3.56 9.69 -4.53
CA TYR A 32 -4.51 8.88 -5.31
C TYR A 32 -5.77 9.65 -5.73
N SER A 33 -5.89 10.93 -5.35
CA SER A 33 -6.92 11.84 -5.87
C SER A 33 -6.51 12.49 -7.21
N PHE A 34 -5.28 12.28 -7.71
CA PHE A 34 -4.83 12.81 -9.00
C PHE A 34 -5.80 12.53 -10.18
N PRO A 35 -6.39 11.33 -10.32
CA PRO A 35 -7.35 11.04 -11.40
C PRO A 35 -8.58 11.96 -11.42
N LEU A 36 -8.93 12.59 -10.28
CA LEU A 36 -10.04 13.55 -10.18
C LEU A 36 -9.68 14.91 -10.80
N ILE A 37 -8.40 15.32 -10.72
CA ILE A 37 -7.93 16.63 -11.17
C ILE A 37 -7.25 16.60 -12.55
N ALA A 38 -6.72 15.45 -12.97
CA ALA A 38 -6.04 15.30 -14.26
C ALA A 38 -6.83 15.86 -15.46
N PRO A 39 -8.16 15.70 -15.55
CA PRO A 39 -8.97 16.31 -16.61
C PRO A 39 -8.94 17.84 -16.60
N THR A 40 -9.21 18.44 -15.45
CA THR A 40 -9.28 19.89 -15.31
C THR A 40 -7.89 20.53 -15.46
N LEU A 41 -6.81 19.83 -15.08
CA LEU A 41 -5.43 20.23 -15.40
C LEU A 41 -5.15 20.19 -16.91
N LEU A 42 -5.61 19.16 -17.62
CA LEU A 42 -5.49 19.07 -19.08
C LEU A 42 -6.19 20.27 -19.75
N GLU A 43 -7.40 20.60 -19.33
CA GLU A 43 -8.19 21.67 -19.92
C GLU A 43 -7.70 23.08 -19.56
N HIS A 44 -7.43 23.35 -18.28
CA HIS A 44 -7.06 24.68 -17.77
C HIS A 44 -5.61 25.05 -18.08
N LEU A 45 -4.66 24.11 -17.98
CA LEU A 45 -3.22 24.35 -18.14
C LEU A 45 -2.67 23.89 -19.51
N LYS A 46 -3.52 23.26 -20.34
CA LYS A 46 -3.16 22.69 -21.65
C LYS A 46 -1.96 21.73 -21.57
N LEU A 47 -1.92 20.92 -20.50
CA LEU A 47 -0.89 19.91 -20.28
C LEU A 47 -1.14 18.68 -21.16
N SER A 48 -0.09 18.20 -21.80
CA SER A 48 -0.10 16.93 -22.54
C SER A 48 -0.19 15.72 -21.61
N GLN A 49 -0.70 14.59 -22.10
CA GLN A 49 -0.79 13.36 -21.28
C GLN A 49 0.56 12.91 -20.68
N PRO A 50 1.72 12.99 -21.37
CA PRO A 50 3.01 12.72 -20.76
C PRO A 50 3.35 13.65 -19.60
N GLN A 51 3.01 14.95 -19.67
CA GLN A 51 3.22 15.88 -18.57
C GLN A 51 2.34 15.54 -17.36
N LEU A 52 1.04 15.27 -17.56
CA LEU A 52 0.15 14.83 -16.48
C LEU A 52 0.67 13.55 -15.82
N THR A 53 1.12 12.60 -16.64
CA THR A 53 1.72 11.34 -16.18
C THR A 53 3.01 11.56 -15.40
N THR A 54 3.88 12.49 -15.82
CA THR A 54 5.10 12.85 -15.06
C THR A 54 4.75 13.43 -13.69
N ILE A 55 3.71 14.27 -13.58
CA ILE A 55 3.30 14.87 -12.30
C ILE A 55 2.82 13.78 -11.33
N VAL A 56 1.88 12.92 -11.73
CA VAL A 56 1.39 11.84 -10.85
C VAL A 56 2.47 10.81 -10.54
N LEU A 57 3.31 10.47 -11.51
CA LEU A 57 4.43 9.55 -11.30
C LEU A 57 5.41 10.10 -10.27
N ALA A 58 5.70 11.41 -10.25
CA ALA A 58 6.55 11.99 -9.21
C ALA A 58 5.95 11.79 -7.80
N GLY A 59 4.63 11.88 -7.65
CA GLY A 59 3.94 11.62 -6.38
C GLY A 59 3.90 10.14 -5.96
N MET A 60 3.89 9.19 -6.91
CA MET A 60 3.92 7.76 -6.57
C MET A 60 5.36 7.23 -6.41
N ALA A 61 6.30 7.73 -7.21
CA ALA A 61 7.71 7.35 -7.19
C ALA A 61 8.43 7.72 -5.88
N THR A 62 8.19 8.92 -5.34
CA THR A 62 8.86 9.39 -4.12
C THR A 62 8.51 8.55 -2.89
N GLN A 63 7.34 7.90 -2.89
CA GLN A 63 6.94 6.97 -1.84
C GLN A 63 7.92 5.80 -1.73
N TYR A 64 8.34 5.24 -2.86
CA TYR A 64 9.28 4.13 -2.92
C TYR A 64 10.72 4.54 -2.62
N LEU A 65 11.15 5.69 -3.14
CA LEU A 65 12.53 6.17 -2.99
C LEU A 65 12.92 6.42 -1.52
N VAL A 66 12.00 6.96 -0.71
CA VAL A 66 12.33 7.45 0.65
C VAL A 66 11.88 6.52 1.78
N ALA A 67 11.13 5.45 1.48
CA ALA A 67 10.65 4.47 2.46
C ALA A 67 11.72 3.97 3.45
N ALA A 68 12.93 3.67 2.96
CA ALA A 68 14.04 3.21 3.80
C ALA A 68 14.50 4.28 4.82
N PHE A 69 14.54 5.55 4.43
CA PHE A 69 14.89 6.66 5.32
C PHE A 69 13.78 6.94 6.34
N CYS A 70 12.50 6.81 5.95
CA CYS A 70 11.37 6.90 6.86
C CYS A 70 11.42 5.82 7.95
N GLY A 71 11.79 4.58 7.60
CA GLY A 71 12.02 3.50 8.59
C GLY A 71 13.07 3.88 9.62
N VAL A 72 14.29 4.23 9.17
CA VAL A 72 15.40 4.64 10.06
C VAL A 72 15.04 5.84 10.94
N ALA A 73 14.22 6.76 10.45
CA ALA A 73 13.73 7.90 11.24
C ALA A 73 12.76 7.49 12.35
N ILE A 74 11.86 6.53 12.09
CA ILE A 74 10.93 6.00 13.12
C ILE A 74 11.68 5.16 14.15
N ASP A 75 12.65 4.36 13.73
CA ASP A 75 13.43 3.51 14.63
C ASP A 75 14.25 4.35 15.63
N ARG A 76 14.83 5.47 15.16
CA ARG A 76 15.65 6.36 16.00
C ARG A 76 14.86 7.35 16.84
N TYR A 77 13.78 7.93 16.30
CA TYR A 77 13.08 9.05 16.93
C TYR A 77 11.68 8.70 17.46
N GLY A 78 11.04 7.63 16.96
CA GLY A 78 9.66 7.27 17.25
C GLY A 78 8.69 7.72 16.16
N SER A 79 7.43 7.28 16.25
CA SER A 79 6.43 7.40 15.18
C SER A 79 6.01 8.85 14.89
N TRP A 80 6.21 9.76 15.85
CA TRP A 80 5.91 11.18 15.74
C TRP A 80 6.78 11.92 14.70
N SER A 81 8.02 11.48 14.47
CA SER A 81 8.98 12.17 13.60
C SER A 81 8.50 12.21 12.15
N CYS A 82 7.98 11.09 11.66
CA CYS A 82 7.38 11.00 10.33
C CYS A 82 6.01 11.68 10.25
N SER A 83 5.23 11.74 11.34
CA SER A 83 3.99 12.56 11.36
C SER A 83 4.32 14.06 11.25
N PHE A 84 5.41 14.51 11.89
CA PHE A 84 5.88 15.89 11.80
C PHE A 84 6.39 16.22 10.39
N ALA A 85 7.20 15.33 9.79
CA ALA A 85 7.63 15.46 8.41
C ALA A 85 6.43 15.52 7.43
N ALA A 86 5.45 14.63 7.59
CA ALA A 86 4.22 14.65 6.80
C ALA A 86 3.42 15.96 6.97
N THR A 87 3.37 16.52 8.18
CA THR A 87 2.72 17.81 8.47
C THR A 87 3.28 18.93 7.59
N ILE A 88 4.61 19.08 7.57
CA ILE A 88 5.30 20.12 6.79
C ILE A 88 5.13 19.85 5.30
N LEU A 89 5.40 18.62 4.86
CA LEU A 89 5.42 18.26 3.45
C LEU A 89 4.04 18.28 2.79
N TYR A 90 2.97 17.89 3.48
CA TYR A 90 1.61 18.04 2.96
C TYR A 90 1.18 19.50 2.91
N SER A 91 1.41 20.27 3.99
CA SER A 91 1.01 21.69 4.04
C SER A 91 1.68 22.49 2.91
N LEU A 92 2.98 22.27 2.69
CA LEU A 92 3.71 22.89 1.58
C LEU A 92 3.34 22.29 0.23
N GLY A 93 3.29 20.96 0.10
CA GLY A 93 3.02 20.29 -1.17
C GLY A 93 1.65 20.62 -1.74
N PHE A 94 0.57 20.44 -0.96
CA PHE A 94 -0.79 20.79 -1.39
C PHE A 94 -0.96 22.31 -1.55
N GLY A 95 -0.43 23.11 -0.62
CA GLY A 95 -0.61 24.57 -0.64
C GLY A 95 0.13 25.26 -1.80
N LEU A 96 1.36 24.84 -2.10
CA LEU A 96 2.12 25.35 -3.24
C LEU A 96 1.54 24.85 -4.58
N PHE A 97 1.05 23.61 -4.64
CA PHE A 97 0.33 23.11 -5.82
C PHE A 97 -0.96 23.90 -6.07
N ALA A 98 -1.79 24.13 -5.04
CA ALA A 98 -2.98 24.97 -5.13
C ALA A 98 -2.66 26.37 -5.66
N ARG A 99 -1.62 27.00 -5.10
CA ARG A 99 -1.16 28.33 -5.51
C ARG A 99 -0.67 28.38 -6.96
N GLU A 100 0.11 27.38 -7.39
CA GLU A 100 0.63 27.32 -8.76
C GLU A 100 -0.50 27.19 -9.79
N VAL A 101 -1.52 26.35 -9.49
CA VAL A 101 -2.71 26.21 -10.33
C VAL A 101 -3.58 27.49 -10.30
N ALA A 102 -3.72 28.14 -9.15
CA ALA A 102 -4.49 29.39 -9.01
C ALA A 102 -3.86 30.60 -9.72
N LEU A 103 -2.53 30.62 -9.86
CA LEU A 103 -1.80 31.69 -10.56
C LEU A 103 -1.77 31.52 -12.08
N ALA A 104 -2.20 30.36 -12.60
CA ALA A 104 -2.27 30.13 -14.04
C ALA A 104 -3.49 30.84 -14.64
N ALA A 105 -3.27 31.64 -15.68
CA ALA A 105 -4.35 32.26 -16.42
C ALA A 105 -5.21 31.17 -17.11
N PRO A 106 -6.56 31.22 -17.03
CA PRO A 106 -7.42 30.19 -17.60
C PRO A 106 -7.16 29.94 -19.08
N GLY A 107 -6.83 28.70 -19.45
CA GLY A 107 -6.59 28.29 -20.83
C GLY A 107 -5.21 28.67 -21.39
N ALA A 108 -4.36 29.35 -20.63
CA ALA A 108 -2.97 29.58 -21.00
C ALA A 108 -2.16 28.29 -20.86
N GLN A 109 -1.28 28.01 -21.83
CA GLN A 109 -0.39 26.86 -21.75
C GLN A 109 0.62 27.04 -20.60
N ALA A 110 0.71 26.05 -19.71
CA ALA A 110 1.64 26.11 -18.59
C ALA A 110 3.10 26.26 -19.07
N SER A 111 3.80 27.25 -18.53
CA SER A 111 5.23 27.42 -18.78
C SER A 111 6.03 26.21 -18.29
N THR A 112 7.16 25.92 -18.93
CA THR A 112 8.07 24.83 -18.54
C THR A 112 8.46 24.90 -17.05
N ALA A 113 8.66 26.11 -16.52
CA ALA A 113 8.96 26.32 -15.10
C ALA A 113 7.77 26.00 -14.18
N SER A 114 6.54 26.31 -14.60
CA SER A 114 5.32 25.94 -13.88
C SER A 114 5.12 24.43 -13.85
N PHE A 115 5.32 23.76 -15.00
CA PHE A 115 5.29 22.29 -15.08
C PHE A 115 6.26 21.63 -14.09
N TYR A 116 7.54 22.04 -14.06
CA TYR A 116 8.50 21.47 -13.11
C TYR A 116 8.18 21.78 -11.64
N ARG A 117 7.55 22.93 -11.34
CA ARG A 117 7.03 23.22 -9.99
C ARG A 117 5.88 22.30 -9.61
N LEU A 118 4.92 22.04 -10.49
CA LEU A 118 3.83 21.07 -10.27
C LEU A 118 4.38 19.66 -10.01
N VAL A 119 5.37 19.22 -10.78
CA VAL A 119 6.07 17.92 -10.57
C VAL A 119 6.75 17.88 -9.20
N LEU A 120 7.47 18.94 -8.80
CA LEU A 120 8.11 19.03 -7.49
C LEU A 120 7.10 18.98 -6.34
N TYR A 121 6.05 19.80 -6.40
CA TYR A 121 5.03 19.87 -5.34
C TYR A 121 4.24 18.56 -5.22
N PHE A 122 3.93 17.90 -6.34
CA PHE A 122 3.27 16.59 -6.29
C PHE A 122 4.21 15.48 -5.78
N GLY A 123 5.51 15.56 -6.09
CA GLY A 123 6.54 14.73 -5.48
C GLY A 123 6.67 14.91 -3.95
N MET A 124 6.51 16.15 -3.45
CA MET A 124 6.46 16.45 -2.01
C MET A 124 5.23 15.85 -1.34
N ILE A 125 4.06 15.87 -1.99
CA ILE A 125 2.85 15.20 -1.49
C ILE A 125 3.10 13.68 -1.41
N GLY A 126 3.74 13.09 -2.43
CA GLY A 126 4.19 11.69 -2.39
C GLY A 126 5.08 11.34 -1.21
N LEU A 127 6.07 12.19 -0.93
CA LEU A 127 6.97 12.05 0.22
C LEU A 127 6.21 12.16 1.55
N ALA A 128 5.24 13.09 1.64
CA ALA A 128 4.38 13.21 2.81
C ALA A 128 3.52 11.95 3.04
N THR A 129 3.06 11.31 1.96
CA THR A 129 2.28 10.07 2.02
C THR A 129 3.07 8.90 2.58
N VAL A 130 4.33 8.68 2.16
CA VAL A 130 5.15 7.61 2.77
C VAL A 130 5.46 7.91 4.24
N CYS A 131 5.80 9.16 4.59
CA CYS A 131 6.00 9.55 5.99
C CYS A 131 4.75 9.28 6.85
N SER A 132 3.56 9.69 6.37
CA SER A 132 2.29 9.45 7.06
C SER A 132 1.97 7.96 7.20
N TYR A 133 2.13 7.20 6.11
CA TYR A 133 1.88 5.75 6.06
C TYR A 133 2.79 4.97 7.02
N PHE A 134 4.08 5.30 7.07
CA PHE A 134 5.00 4.69 8.02
C PHE A 134 4.61 5.08 9.45
N SER A 135 4.34 6.37 9.72
CA SER A 135 3.93 6.86 11.05
C SER A 135 2.70 6.13 11.59
N LEU A 136 1.63 5.99 10.79
CA LEU A 136 0.39 5.34 11.23
C LEU A 136 0.54 3.82 11.41
N VAL A 137 1.33 3.15 10.57
CA VAL A 137 1.55 1.70 10.67
C VAL A 137 2.35 1.38 11.94
N PHE A 138 3.50 2.04 12.15
CA PHE A 138 4.34 1.78 13.31
C PHE A 138 3.70 2.23 14.64
N ALA A 139 2.92 3.31 14.65
CA ALA A 139 2.12 3.68 15.82
C ALA A 139 1.05 2.61 16.16
N SER A 140 0.42 2.01 15.15
CA SER A 140 -0.60 0.96 15.36
C SER A 140 0.00 -0.35 15.87
N THR A 141 1.15 -0.79 15.33
CA THR A 141 1.79 -2.06 15.74
C THR A 141 2.36 -1.97 17.15
N LYS A 142 3.01 -0.84 17.50
CA LYS A 142 3.54 -0.61 18.86
C LYS A 142 2.45 -0.48 19.92
N MET A 143 1.28 0.05 19.57
CA MET A 143 0.14 0.14 20.50
C MET A 143 -0.50 -1.23 20.80
N PHE A 144 -0.46 -2.17 19.84
CA PHE A 144 -1.06 -3.50 19.98
C PHE A 144 -0.05 -4.61 19.63
N PRO A 145 1.01 -4.81 20.43
CA PRO A 145 2.09 -5.76 20.09
C PRO A 145 1.57 -7.20 19.91
N ARG A 146 0.63 -7.63 20.76
CA ARG A 146 -0.02 -8.96 20.68
C ARG A 146 -0.90 -9.17 19.43
N TYR A 147 -1.29 -8.09 18.75
CA TYR A 147 -2.17 -8.12 17.57
C TYR A 147 -1.62 -7.23 16.44
N SER A 148 -0.29 -7.15 16.31
CA SER A 148 0.42 -6.22 15.43
C SER A 148 0.01 -6.34 13.96
N GLY A 149 -0.21 -7.57 13.47
CA GLY A 149 -0.75 -7.85 12.13
C GLY A 149 -2.16 -7.29 11.92
N THR A 150 -3.07 -7.48 12.89
CA THR A 150 -4.43 -6.94 12.82
C THR A 150 -4.44 -5.41 12.91
N ALA A 151 -3.60 -4.83 13.77
CA ALA A 151 -3.50 -3.38 13.94
C ALA A 151 -2.98 -2.69 12.67
N SER A 152 -1.85 -3.17 12.12
CA SER A 152 -1.30 -2.68 10.85
C SER A 152 -2.24 -2.93 9.68
N GLY A 153 -2.81 -4.13 9.55
CA GLY A 153 -3.77 -4.46 8.49
C GLY A 153 -5.02 -3.57 8.51
N THR A 154 -5.53 -3.24 9.71
CA THR A 154 -6.66 -2.32 9.87
C THR A 154 -6.28 -0.90 9.49
N SER A 155 -5.13 -0.37 9.95
CA SER A 155 -4.69 0.98 9.61
C SER A 155 -4.38 1.14 8.11
N MET A 156 -3.79 0.11 7.49
CA MET A 156 -3.58 0.01 6.05
C MET A 156 -4.89 -0.09 5.24
N SER A 157 -5.95 -0.64 5.83
CA SER A 157 -7.28 -0.72 5.20
C SER A 157 -7.99 0.64 5.23
N ILE A 158 -7.92 1.36 6.36
CA ILE A 158 -8.41 2.75 6.45
C ILE A 158 -7.64 3.66 5.48
N PHE A 159 -6.32 3.48 5.35
CA PHE A 159 -5.52 4.18 4.36
C PHE A 159 -5.99 3.87 2.92
N GLY A 160 -6.28 2.61 2.61
CA GLY A 160 -6.85 2.20 1.32
C GLY A 160 -8.22 2.82 1.00
N LEU A 161 -9.01 3.16 2.05
CA LEU A 161 -10.32 3.80 1.93
C LEU A 161 -10.22 5.32 1.73
N SER A 162 -9.10 5.94 2.11
CA SER A 162 -8.95 7.40 2.07
C SER A 162 -9.25 8.06 0.71
N PRO A 163 -8.88 7.51 -0.48
CA PRO A 163 -9.18 8.19 -1.74
C PRO A 163 -10.69 8.16 -2.09
N LEU A 164 -11.45 7.19 -1.57
CA LEU A 164 -12.92 7.22 -1.63
C LEU A 164 -13.48 8.38 -0.81
N PHE A 165 -13.01 8.53 0.43
CA PHE A 165 -13.44 9.62 1.31
C PHE A 165 -13.11 11.00 0.72
N LEU A 166 -11.88 11.18 0.25
CA LEU A 166 -11.43 12.41 -0.39
C LEU A 166 -12.17 12.69 -1.71
N SER A 167 -12.49 11.65 -2.50
CA SER A 167 -13.33 11.78 -3.71
C SER A 167 -14.78 12.18 -3.41
N LEU A 168 -15.37 11.70 -2.32
CA LEU A 168 -16.70 12.14 -1.88
C LEU A 168 -16.68 13.61 -1.44
N LEU A 169 -15.61 14.04 -0.77
CA LEU A 169 -15.43 15.40 -0.29
C LEU A 169 -15.21 16.38 -1.45
N ALA A 170 -14.33 16.03 -2.39
CA ALA A 170 -14.09 16.75 -3.64
C ALA A 170 -15.41 17.00 -4.40
N SER A 171 -16.19 15.95 -4.66
CA SER A 171 -17.43 16.08 -5.43
C SER A 171 -18.59 16.76 -4.71
N LYS A 172 -18.59 16.83 -3.36
CA LYS A 172 -19.68 17.47 -2.61
C LYS A 172 -19.39 18.93 -2.25
N LEU A 173 -18.13 19.30 -2.02
CA LEU A 173 -17.76 20.62 -1.52
C LEU A 173 -17.00 21.49 -2.54
N PHE A 174 -16.36 20.86 -3.54
CA PHE A 174 -15.44 21.56 -4.45
C PHE A 174 -15.80 21.38 -5.94
N THR A 175 -16.92 20.73 -6.27
CA THR A 175 -17.41 20.67 -7.65
C THR A 175 -18.42 21.79 -7.89
N THR A 176 -18.10 22.64 -8.86
CA THR A 176 -18.93 23.78 -9.28
C THR A 176 -20.17 23.30 -10.06
N SER A 177 -21.18 24.17 -10.22
CA SER A 177 -22.38 23.90 -11.03
C SER A 177 -22.06 23.36 -12.43
N ASP A 178 -20.96 23.83 -13.02
CA ASP A 178 -20.47 23.43 -14.35
C ASP A 178 -19.78 22.05 -14.38
N GLN A 179 -19.89 21.26 -13.31
CA GLN A 179 -19.29 19.92 -13.13
C GLN A 179 -17.75 19.87 -13.15
N SER A 180 -17.09 21.04 -13.19
CA SER A 180 -15.64 21.20 -12.99
C SER A 180 -15.26 21.16 -11.51
N LEU A 181 -14.08 20.62 -11.20
CA LEU A 181 -13.54 20.55 -9.85
C LEU A 181 -12.66 21.79 -9.59
N ASP A 182 -12.96 22.54 -8.54
CA ASP A 182 -12.12 23.63 -8.03
C ASP A 182 -10.82 23.05 -7.41
N ILE A 183 -9.80 22.90 -8.25
CA ILE A 183 -8.49 22.38 -7.84
C ILE A 183 -7.86 23.28 -6.76
N PRO A 184 -7.75 24.62 -6.91
CA PRO A 184 -7.22 25.49 -5.86
C PRO A 184 -7.95 25.37 -4.52
N GLY A 185 -9.28 25.38 -4.51
CA GLY A 185 -10.06 25.23 -3.29
C GLY A 185 -9.85 23.87 -2.62
N PHE A 186 -9.97 22.78 -3.40
CA PHE A 186 -9.78 21.42 -2.90
C PHE A 186 -8.36 21.20 -2.36
N PHE A 187 -7.33 21.66 -3.07
CA PHE A 187 -5.94 21.49 -2.63
C PHE A 187 -5.58 22.41 -1.46
N THR A 188 -6.13 23.62 -1.37
CA THR A 188 -5.98 24.49 -0.18
C THR A 188 -6.63 23.86 1.04
N PHE A 189 -7.84 23.31 0.89
CA PHE A 189 -8.49 22.53 1.94
C PHE A 189 -7.63 21.32 2.35
N MET A 190 -7.11 20.56 1.38
CA MET A 190 -6.22 19.41 1.64
C MET A 190 -4.98 19.83 2.44
N ALA A 191 -4.33 20.94 2.09
CA ALA A 191 -3.18 21.47 2.83
C ALA A 191 -3.53 21.75 4.31
N VAL A 192 -4.67 22.40 4.56
CA VAL A 192 -5.11 22.72 5.93
C VAL A 192 -5.50 21.47 6.71
N ILE A 193 -6.36 20.60 6.18
CA ILE A 193 -6.85 19.43 6.93
C ILE A 193 -5.72 18.44 7.20
N THR A 194 -4.86 18.16 6.20
CA THR A 194 -3.73 17.25 6.41
C THR A 194 -2.68 17.85 7.34
N GLY A 195 -2.39 19.14 7.23
CA GLY A 195 -1.51 19.85 8.18
C GLY A 195 -2.01 19.76 9.61
N VAL A 196 -3.28 20.13 9.86
CA VAL A 196 -3.90 20.08 11.20
C VAL A 196 -3.92 18.66 11.77
N VAL A 197 -4.36 17.67 10.98
CA VAL A 197 -4.45 16.27 11.42
C VAL A 197 -3.08 15.69 11.76
N HIS A 198 -2.08 15.84 10.88
CA HIS A 198 -0.75 15.29 11.14
C HIS A 198 -0.02 16.04 12.26
N CYS A 199 -0.29 17.33 12.45
CA CYS A 199 0.21 18.10 13.60
C CYS A 199 -0.37 17.57 14.91
N ALA A 200 -1.70 17.40 14.99
CA ALA A 200 -2.37 16.82 16.15
C ALA A 200 -1.86 15.40 16.46
N SER A 201 -1.74 14.54 15.44
CA SER A 201 -1.17 13.20 15.57
C SER A 201 0.29 13.22 16.03
N THR A 202 1.10 14.19 15.58
CA THR A 202 2.48 14.38 16.06
C THR A 202 2.50 14.63 17.57
N LEU A 203 1.64 15.52 18.06
CA LEU A 203 1.53 15.82 19.49
C LEU A 203 1.07 14.60 20.31
N VAL A 204 0.08 13.86 19.80
CA VAL A 204 -0.41 12.62 20.44
C VAL A 204 0.69 11.55 20.50
N PHE A 205 1.39 11.29 19.40
CA PHE A 205 2.46 10.30 19.37
C PHE A 205 3.65 10.72 20.26
N HIS A 206 4.05 12.00 20.23
CA HIS A 206 5.12 12.50 21.09
C HIS A 206 4.76 12.43 22.59
N ALA A 207 3.53 12.77 22.97
CA ALA A 207 3.03 12.62 24.35
C ALA A 207 2.89 11.15 24.78
N ASN A 208 2.75 10.23 23.83
CA ASN A 208 2.65 8.79 24.08
C ASN A 208 3.98 8.02 23.94
N ARG A 209 5.08 8.73 23.65
CA ARG A 209 6.45 8.19 23.58
C ARG A 209 6.91 7.36 24.79
N PRO A 210 6.48 7.58 26.06
CA PRO A 210 6.82 6.68 27.15
C PRO A 210 6.43 5.21 26.88
N PHE A 211 5.34 4.98 26.14
CA PHE A 211 4.93 3.63 25.72
C PHE A 211 5.72 3.10 24.52
N GLU A 212 6.41 3.96 23.75
CA GLU A 212 7.30 3.54 22.67
C GLU A 212 8.68 3.06 23.15
N VAL A 213 9.05 3.32 24.42
CA VAL A 213 10.36 2.94 24.99
C VAL A 213 10.24 1.72 25.91
N ASP A 214 9.29 1.68 26.85
CA ASP A 214 9.13 0.54 27.77
C ASP A 214 8.76 -0.77 27.04
N ALA A 215 7.95 -0.67 25.96
CA ALA A 215 7.65 -1.81 25.09
C ALA A 215 8.86 -2.26 24.23
N GLY A 216 9.93 -1.45 24.19
CA GLY A 216 11.19 -1.79 23.53
C GLY A 216 12.05 -2.76 24.34
N GLU A 217 12.03 -2.69 25.67
CA GLU A 217 12.76 -3.63 26.53
C GLU A 217 12.02 -4.96 26.68
N GLU A 218 10.68 -4.98 26.79
CA GLU A 218 9.92 -6.24 26.71
C GLU A 218 9.94 -6.88 25.30
N ALA A 219 10.16 -6.11 24.24
CA ALA A 219 10.41 -6.67 22.91
C ALA A 219 11.78 -7.35 22.80
N VAL A 220 12.79 -6.88 23.54
CA VAL A 220 14.09 -7.57 23.64
C VAL A 220 13.96 -8.88 24.43
N PHE A 221 13.09 -8.96 25.44
CA PHE A 221 12.78 -10.25 26.10
C PHE A 221 11.89 -11.23 25.29
N ALA A 222 11.48 -10.85 24.07
CA ALA A 222 10.98 -11.78 23.06
C ALA A 222 12.05 -12.13 21.99
N THR A 223 13.23 -11.54 22.06
CA THR A 223 14.40 -11.80 21.20
C THR A 223 15.71 -11.76 21.97
N ASP A 224 15.77 -12.49 23.11
CA ASP A 224 16.97 -13.08 23.70
C ASP A 224 16.59 -13.92 24.95
N ALA A 225 16.15 -15.15 24.71
CA ALA A 225 16.39 -16.23 25.67
C ALA A 225 17.70 -16.92 25.25
N GLU A 226 18.63 -17.08 26.19
CA GLU A 226 20.01 -17.58 26.01
C GLU A 226 20.94 -16.58 25.30
N THR A 227 21.63 -15.66 25.98
CA THR A 227 22.94 -15.86 26.66
C THR A 227 23.25 -14.53 27.39
N THR A 228 23.56 -14.37 28.69
CA THR A 228 24.56 -15.02 29.55
C THR A 228 24.27 -14.76 31.04
N THR A 229 24.41 -15.77 31.90
CA THR A 229 25.10 -15.62 33.20
C THR A 229 25.59 -16.97 33.69
N SER A 230 26.90 -17.10 33.85
CA SER A 230 27.52 -18.21 34.56
C SER A 230 27.73 -17.86 36.04
N VAL A 231 27.87 -18.93 36.84
CA VAL A 231 28.43 -19.01 38.21
C VAL A 231 27.43 -18.84 39.39
N PHE A 232 27.38 -19.91 40.23
CA PHE A 232 26.70 -20.13 41.53
C PHE A 232 25.15 -20.22 41.52
N ASP A 233 24.49 -21.18 42.19
CA ASP A 233 24.93 -22.46 42.79
C ASP A 233 23.69 -23.39 43.04
N SER A 234 23.92 -24.70 43.26
CA SER A 234 23.06 -25.75 43.90
C SER A 234 21.52 -25.56 43.97
N GLU A 235 20.64 -26.45 43.46
CA GLU A 235 20.10 -27.72 44.06
C GLU A 235 18.68 -27.92 43.44
N GLU A 236 18.01 -29.08 43.27
CA GLU A 236 18.28 -30.53 43.42
C GLU A 236 17.65 -31.28 42.20
N GLU A 237 17.99 -32.55 41.96
CA GLU A 237 17.17 -33.47 41.15
C GLU A 237 16.07 -34.15 41.99
N PRO A 238 14.84 -34.36 41.47
CA PRO A 238 13.95 -35.40 41.97
C PRO A 238 14.17 -36.71 41.19
N LEU A 239 14.78 -37.69 41.87
CA LEU A 239 14.94 -39.07 41.42
C LEU A 239 13.62 -39.74 40.97
N LEU A 240 13.75 -40.71 40.06
CA LEU A 240 12.69 -41.66 39.67
C LEU A 240 12.05 -42.38 40.86
N GLY A 241 10.72 -42.57 40.82
CA GLY A 241 10.05 -43.55 41.68
C GLY A 241 8.53 -43.64 41.50
N GLY A 242 8.04 -44.83 41.09
CA GLY A 242 6.63 -45.23 41.31
C GLY A 242 5.77 -45.42 40.07
N SER A 243 5.65 -46.68 39.66
CA SER A 243 4.67 -47.24 38.72
C SER A 243 3.21 -46.95 39.08
N ASP A 244 2.35 -46.78 38.07
CA ASP A 244 1.20 -47.69 37.85
C ASP A 244 0.58 -47.55 36.44
N ASP A 245 -0.06 -48.63 35.97
CA ASP A 245 -0.46 -48.87 34.58
C ASP A 245 -1.68 -48.07 34.08
N GLY A 246 -1.64 -47.66 32.81
CA GLY A 246 -2.80 -47.15 32.08
C GLY A 246 -2.50 -46.97 30.58
N PRO A 247 -3.30 -47.53 29.64
CA PRO A 247 -2.92 -47.57 28.23
C PRO A 247 -3.08 -46.22 27.52
N SER A 248 -1.99 -45.78 26.90
CA SER A 248 -1.91 -44.95 25.69
C SER A 248 -3.14 -44.10 25.33
N LYS A 249 -3.12 -42.83 25.74
CA LYS A 249 -3.59 -41.75 24.85
C LYS A 249 -2.39 -41.19 24.14
N ASP A 250 -2.22 -41.54 22.86
CA ASP A 250 -1.29 -40.84 22.00
C ASP A 250 -1.58 -39.33 22.11
N PRO A 251 -0.60 -38.47 22.46
CA PRO A 251 -0.76 -37.05 22.23
C PRO A 251 -0.96 -36.90 20.73
N ALA A 252 -2.03 -36.21 20.32
CA ALA A 252 -2.41 -36.11 18.92
C ALA A 252 -1.20 -35.67 18.09
N ASN A 253 -0.68 -36.56 17.25
CA ASN A 253 0.45 -36.30 16.38
C ASN A 253 0.05 -35.19 15.40
N VAL A 254 0.26 -33.94 15.81
CA VAL A 254 0.30 -32.80 14.91
C VAL A 254 1.44 -33.11 13.97
N HIS A 255 1.10 -33.46 12.74
CA HIS A 255 2.06 -33.82 11.71
C HIS A 255 2.75 -32.53 11.27
N VAL A 256 3.66 -32.04 12.10
CA VAL A 256 4.49 -30.86 11.83
C VAL A 256 5.32 -31.21 10.62
N VAL A 257 4.95 -30.66 9.46
CA VAL A 257 5.79 -30.72 8.27
C VAL A 257 6.98 -29.81 8.55
N PRO A 258 8.21 -30.33 8.71
CA PRO A 258 9.35 -29.50 8.97
C PRO A 258 9.58 -28.59 7.76
N VAL A 259 9.50 -27.29 7.98
CA VAL A 259 9.80 -26.28 6.96
C VAL A 259 11.29 -25.95 7.07
N GLU A 260 11.97 -25.85 5.93
CA GLU A 260 13.36 -25.41 5.88
C GLU A 260 13.48 -24.00 6.48
N GLU A 261 14.42 -23.82 7.41
CA GLU A 261 14.59 -22.57 8.16
C GLU A 261 14.71 -21.37 7.20
N PRO A 262 13.97 -20.26 7.42
CA PRO A 262 14.03 -19.10 6.55
C PRO A 262 15.46 -18.58 6.43
N GLN A 263 15.89 -18.24 5.21
CA GLN A 263 17.26 -17.83 4.97
C GLN A 263 17.47 -16.40 5.48
N ASP A 264 17.97 -16.27 6.73
CA ASP A 264 18.45 -15.03 7.33
C ASP A 264 19.80 -14.56 6.71
N GLY A 265 19.79 -14.45 5.38
CA GLY A 265 20.95 -14.09 4.56
C GLY A 265 21.26 -12.60 4.52
N SER A 266 22.48 -12.30 4.09
CA SER A 266 22.89 -10.93 3.76
C SER A 266 22.12 -10.43 2.52
N THR A 267 22.20 -9.12 2.26
CA THR A 267 21.60 -8.54 1.04
C THR A 267 22.20 -9.13 -0.25
N LEU A 268 23.46 -9.61 -0.21
CA LEU A 268 24.10 -10.27 -1.35
C LEU A 268 23.52 -11.66 -1.62
N ASP A 269 23.15 -12.39 -0.57
CA ASP A 269 22.53 -13.72 -0.70
C ASP A 269 21.12 -13.59 -1.31
N LEU A 270 20.36 -12.56 -0.90
CA LEU A 270 19.07 -12.21 -1.51
C LEU A 270 19.19 -11.94 -3.02
N PHE A 271 20.19 -11.16 -3.45
CA PHE A 271 20.42 -10.91 -4.87
C PHE A 271 21.01 -12.10 -5.64
N ARG A 272 21.59 -13.08 -4.94
CA ARG A 272 22.10 -14.32 -5.53
C ARG A 272 20.99 -15.36 -5.76
N ASP A 273 19.89 -15.27 -5.02
CA ASP A 273 18.71 -16.11 -5.25
C ASP A 273 18.04 -15.79 -6.60
N ARG A 274 17.88 -16.82 -7.43
CA ARG A 274 17.19 -16.71 -8.73
C ARG A 274 15.69 -16.46 -8.56
N TYR A 275 15.06 -17.00 -7.52
CA TYR A 275 13.62 -16.87 -7.30
C TYR A 275 13.23 -15.48 -6.81
N PHE A 276 14.13 -14.79 -6.11
CA PHE A 276 14.01 -13.36 -5.80
C PHE A 276 13.78 -12.52 -7.08
N TRP A 277 14.59 -12.72 -8.12
CA TRP A 277 14.42 -12.00 -9.39
C TRP A 277 13.13 -12.35 -10.14
N VAL A 278 12.59 -13.57 -9.97
CA VAL A 278 11.27 -13.95 -10.51
C VAL A 278 10.14 -13.23 -9.74
N LEU A 279 10.27 -13.05 -8.42
CA LEU A 279 9.35 -12.25 -7.62
C LEU A 279 9.42 -10.76 -8.00
N CYS A 280 10.62 -10.22 -8.22
CA CYS A 280 10.83 -8.87 -8.74
C CYS A 280 10.16 -8.67 -10.11
N LEU A 281 10.32 -9.61 -11.04
CA LEU A 281 9.65 -9.56 -12.35
C LEU A 281 8.12 -9.57 -12.19
N TRP A 282 7.59 -10.46 -11.34
CA TRP A 282 6.15 -10.51 -11.04
C TRP A 282 5.63 -9.19 -10.47
N MET A 283 6.39 -8.55 -9.56
CA MET A 283 6.03 -7.28 -8.93
C MET A 283 6.02 -6.12 -9.94
N THR A 284 7.10 -5.99 -10.73
CA THR A 284 7.21 -4.99 -11.82
C THR A 284 6.03 -5.09 -12.80
N LEU A 285 5.65 -6.30 -13.20
CA LEU A 285 4.57 -6.50 -14.18
C LEU A 285 3.17 -6.33 -13.56
N SER A 286 2.90 -6.94 -12.41
CA SER A 286 1.55 -6.95 -11.82
C SER A 286 1.19 -5.62 -11.18
N VAL A 287 2.08 -5.08 -10.35
CA VAL A 287 1.84 -3.82 -9.64
C VAL A 287 2.06 -2.63 -10.55
N GLY A 288 3.05 -2.67 -11.45
CA GLY A 288 3.26 -1.61 -12.44
C GLY A 288 2.04 -1.40 -13.35
N ALA A 289 1.43 -2.49 -13.84
CA ALA A 289 0.20 -2.39 -14.64
C ALA A 289 -1.01 -1.90 -13.82
N ALA A 290 -1.14 -2.32 -12.54
CA ALA A 290 -2.20 -1.83 -11.67
C ALA A 290 -2.03 -0.34 -11.32
N GLU A 291 -0.82 0.12 -11.02
CA GLU A 291 -0.52 1.51 -10.70
C GLU A 291 -0.64 2.45 -11.91
N MET A 292 -0.38 1.96 -13.13
CA MET A 292 -0.67 2.68 -14.36
C MET A 292 -2.17 2.98 -14.52
N VAL A 293 -3.04 2.03 -14.16
CA VAL A 293 -4.50 2.28 -14.10
C VAL A 293 -4.82 3.29 -13.01
N ILE A 294 -4.29 3.12 -11.80
CA ILE A 294 -4.54 4.02 -10.66
C ILE A 294 -4.16 5.47 -11.00
N SER A 295 -3.00 5.69 -11.63
CA SER A 295 -2.49 7.02 -11.95
C SER A 295 -3.20 7.70 -13.13
N ASN A 296 -3.74 6.94 -14.08
CA ASN A 296 -4.36 7.46 -15.31
C ASN A 296 -5.89 7.26 -15.40
N LEU A 297 -6.55 6.77 -14.33
CA LEU A 297 -7.96 6.37 -14.34
C LEU A 297 -8.91 7.46 -14.86
N GLY A 298 -8.64 8.74 -14.55
CA GLY A 298 -9.43 9.88 -15.01
C GLY A 298 -9.36 10.05 -16.53
N SER A 299 -8.16 10.08 -17.09
CA SER A 299 -7.94 10.13 -18.55
C SER A 299 -8.52 8.92 -19.26
N ILE A 300 -8.43 7.71 -18.67
CA ILE A 300 -9.05 6.49 -19.22
C ILE A 300 -10.56 6.64 -19.29
N VAL A 301 -11.23 7.07 -18.20
CA VAL A 301 -12.69 7.25 -18.18
C VAL A 301 -13.14 8.30 -19.18
N LEU A 302 -12.50 9.47 -19.20
CA LEU A 302 -12.94 10.57 -20.06
C LEU A 302 -12.66 10.37 -21.55
N SER A 303 -11.77 9.45 -21.93
CA SER A 303 -11.60 9.06 -23.33
C SER A 303 -12.86 8.41 -23.94
N LEU A 304 -13.82 7.97 -23.12
CA LEU A 304 -15.05 7.32 -23.59
C LEU A 304 -16.27 8.25 -23.57
N PRO A 305 -17.28 8.00 -24.41
CA PRO A 305 -18.55 8.72 -24.35
C PRO A 305 -19.33 8.37 -23.07
N SER A 306 -19.95 9.39 -22.46
CA SER A 306 -20.97 9.21 -21.41
C SER A 306 -22.36 9.11 -22.03
N MET A 307 -23.24 8.28 -21.46
CA MET A 307 -24.62 8.08 -21.95
C MET A 307 -25.71 8.74 -21.08
N GLY A 308 -25.35 9.44 -20.00
CA GLY A 308 -26.35 10.20 -19.22
C GLY A 308 -25.84 10.98 -18.00
N SER A 309 -24.75 10.55 -17.37
CA SER A 309 -24.14 11.24 -16.22
C SER A 309 -23.01 12.18 -16.64
N SER A 310 -22.68 13.16 -15.78
CA SER A 310 -21.49 13.99 -15.96
C SER A 310 -20.23 13.12 -16.02
N ALA A 311 -19.38 13.38 -17.01
CA ALA A 311 -18.17 12.59 -17.23
C ALA A 311 -17.18 12.67 -16.06
N THR A 312 -17.09 13.83 -15.39
CA THR A 312 -16.28 14.02 -14.17
C THR A 312 -16.85 13.25 -12.98
N ALA A 313 -18.18 13.14 -12.87
CA ALA A 313 -18.84 12.34 -11.84
C ALA A 313 -18.57 10.84 -12.03
N ASN A 314 -18.54 10.35 -13.29
CA ASN A 314 -18.17 8.98 -13.61
C ASN A 314 -16.71 8.68 -13.22
N ALA A 315 -15.76 9.58 -13.56
CA ALA A 315 -14.37 9.43 -13.14
C ALA A 315 -14.22 9.35 -11.61
N ALA A 316 -14.95 10.20 -10.88
CA ALA A 316 -14.99 10.16 -9.42
C ALA A 316 -15.59 8.85 -8.86
N GLN A 317 -16.66 8.34 -9.48
CA GLN A 317 -17.24 7.04 -9.12
C GLN A 317 -16.25 5.89 -9.30
N GLN A 318 -15.44 5.89 -10.37
CA GLN A 318 -14.43 4.84 -10.60
C GLN A 318 -13.30 4.88 -9.56
N VAL A 319 -12.81 6.06 -9.16
CA VAL A 319 -11.82 6.21 -8.08
C VAL A 319 -12.34 5.66 -6.75
N ARG A 320 -13.61 5.93 -6.42
CA ARG A 320 -14.27 5.38 -5.21
C ARG A 320 -14.37 3.86 -5.28
N LEU A 321 -14.81 3.32 -6.42
CA LEU A 321 -15.00 1.88 -6.61
C LEU A 321 -13.68 1.11 -6.46
N LEU A 322 -12.60 1.61 -7.07
CA LEU A 322 -11.25 1.05 -6.94
C LEU A 322 -10.77 1.06 -5.47
N SER A 323 -10.94 2.18 -4.77
CA SER A 323 -10.54 2.33 -3.37
C SER A 323 -11.33 1.41 -2.42
N PHE A 324 -12.63 1.25 -2.68
CA PHE A 324 -13.52 0.36 -1.93
C PHE A 324 -13.08 -1.11 -2.07
N PHE A 325 -12.84 -1.59 -3.30
CA PHE A 325 -12.40 -2.97 -3.53
C PHE A 325 -10.95 -3.22 -3.09
N ASN A 326 -10.06 -2.22 -3.14
CA ASN A 326 -8.75 -2.27 -2.50
C ASN A 326 -8.89 -2.49 -0.98
N THR A 327 -9.74 -1.72 -0.31
CA THR A 327 -10.01 -1.89 1.13
C THR A 327 -10.61 -3.26 1.45
N ILE A 328 -11.64 -3.70 0.71
CA ILE A 328 -12.27 -5.01 0.92
C ILE A 328 -11.28 -6.15 0.71
N SER A 329 -10.44 -6.10 -0.33
CA SER A 329 -9.46 -7.16 -0.56
C SER A 329 -8.46 -7.27 0.59
N ARG A 330 -8.02 -6.16 1.20
CA ARG A 330 -7.15 -6.18 2.40
C ARG A 330 -7.83 -6.85 3.59
N LEU A 331 -9.11 -6.51 3.82
CA LEU A 331 -9.91 -7.05 4.94
C LEU A 331 -10.29 -8.52 4.77
N LEU A 332 -10.47 -9.00 3.53
CA LEU A 332 -10.84 -10.39 3.25
C LEU A 332 -9.61 -11.30 3.05
N VAL A 333 -8.66 -10.89 2.20
CA VAL A 333 -7.54 -11.75 1.78
C VAL A 333 -6.54 -11.98 2.91
N GLY A 334 -6.37 -11.04 3.84
CA GLY A 334 -5.47 -11.22 5.00
C GLY A 334 -5.90 -12.40 5.88
N PRO A 335 -7.07 -12.32 6.55
CA PRO A 335 -7.59 -13.43 7.36
C PRO A 335 -7.76 -14.73 6.58
N LEU A 336 -8.19 -14.66 5.31
CA LEU A 336 -8.35 -15.84 4.45
C LEU A 336 -7.02 -16.51 4.14
N ALA A 337 -5.96 -15.74 3.88
CA ALA A 337 -4.63 -16.28 3.66
C ALA A 337 -4.08 -16.92 4.94
N ASP A 338 -4.26 -16.30 6.10
CA ASP A 338 -3.74 -16.83 7.36
C ASP A 338 -4.47 -18.13 7.81
N VAL A 339 -5.74 -18.31 7.43
CA VAL A 339 -6.50 -19.56 7.66
C VAL A 339 -6.14 -20.67 6.67
N ILE A 340 -5.98 -20.37 5.37
CA ILE A 340 -5.79 -21.37 4.31
C ILE A 340 -4.31 -21.74 4.10
N ALA A 341 -3.43 -20.76 4.30
CA ALA A 341 -1.99 -20.81 4.07
C ALA A 341 -1.24 -20.12 5.24
N PRO A 342 -1.29 -20.71 6.46
CA PRO A 342 -0.62 -20.16 7.63
C PRO A 342 0.89 -19.98 7.36
N VAL A 343 1.50 -18.96 7.97
CA VAL A 343 2.95 -18.75 7.90
C VAL A 343 3.65 -19.83 8.72
N ALA A 344 4.79 -20.34 8.21
CA ALA A 344 5.67 -21.18 9.01
C ALA A 344 6.27 -20.36 10.15
N SER A 345 6.10 -20.82 11.39
CA SER A 345 6.68 -20.24 12.59
C SER A 345 7.55 -21.27 13.30
N ARG A 346 8.53 -20.83 14.08
CA ARG A 346 9.21 -21.71 15.03
C ARG A 346 8.21 -22.06 16.14
N LEU A 347 7.88 -23.34 16.28
CA LEU A 347 7.05 -23.82 17.39
C LEU A 347 7.89 -23.87 18.68
N ASP A 348 7.23 -23.93 19.84
CA ASP A 348 7.88 -24.06 21.16
C ASP A 348 8.75 -25.34 21.28
N SER A 349 8.56 -26.31 20.38
CA SER A 349 9.41 -27.50 20.20
C SER A 349 10.74 -27.23 19.45
N GLY A 350 11.05 -25.97 19.12
CA GLY A 350 12.26 -25.56 18.41
C GLY A 350 12.25 -25.77 16.89
N VAL A 351 11.26 -26.48 16.36
CA VAL A 351 11.12 -26.84 14.93
C VAL A 351 10.28 -25.81 14.17
N TRP A 352 10.70 -25.46 12.95
CA TRP A 352 9.91 -24.64 12.03
C TRP A 352 8.76 -25.43 11.42
N GLY A 353 7.52 -24.94 11.60
CA GLY A 353 6.31 -25.63 11.15
C GLY A 353 5.10 -24.72 11.04
N PHE A 354 4.00 -25.27 10.52
CA PHE A 354 2.74 -24.55 10.38
C PHE A 354 1.88 -24.70 11.64
N ALA A 355 1.34 -23.59 12.16
CA ALA A 355 0.46 -23.59 13.32
C ALA A 355 -0.92 -24.25 13.09
N SER A 356 -1.31 -24.52 11.83
CA SER A 356 -2.58 -25.17 11.48
C SER A 356 -2.46 -26.05 10.23
N LYS A 357 -3.53 -26.80 9.92
CA LYS A 357 -3.62 -27.62 8.70
C LYS A 357 -3.62 -26.73 7.45
N ARG A 358 -2.52 -26.76 6.71
CA ARG A 358 -2.37 -26.07 5.43
C ARG A 358 -3.23 -26.70 4.34
N HIS A 359 -4.08 -25.89 3.70
CA HIS A 359 -4.91 -26.31 2.58
C HIS A 359 -4.33 -25.88 1.22
N THR A 360 -3.66 -24.72 1.16
CA THR A 360 -3.05 -24.20 -0.09
C THR A 360 -1.74 -23.46 0.22
N SER A 361 -0.98 -23.13 -0.83
CA SER A 361 0.21 -22.25 -0.77
C SER A 361 -0.19 -20.78 -0.80
N ARG A 362 0.45 -19.90 -0.02
CA ARG A 362 0.15 -18.45 -0.03
C ARG A 362 0.44 -17.80 -1.40
N VAL A 363 1.26 -18.43 -2.23
CA VAL A 363 1.54 -18.04 -3.62
C VAL A 363 0.32 -18.22 -4.54
N SER A 364 -0.68 -19.04 -4.18
CA SER A 364 -1.91 -19.17 -4.98
C SER A 364 -2.71 -17.87 -5.04
N PHE A 365 -2.61 -17.00 -4.03
CA PHE A 365 -3.22 -15.68 -4.06
C PHE A 365 -2.58 -14.79 -5.15
N MET A 366 -1.25 -14.89 -5.37
CA MET A 366 -0.56 -14.19 -6.47
C MET A 366 -1.03 -14.68 -7.85
N LEU A 367 -1.27 -15.99 -8.00
CA LEU A 367 -1.86 -16.55 -9.23
C LEU A 367 -3.27 -16.00 -9.45
N GLY A 368 -4.08 -15.93 -8.39
CA GLY A 368 -5.42 -15.34 -8.42
C GLY A 368 -5.41 -13.86 -8.82
N THR A 369 -4.51 -13.03 -8.27
CA THR A 369 -4.43 -11.61 -8.63
C THR A 369 -3.94 -11.40 -10.07
N CYS A 370 -2.96 -12.17 -10.56
CA CYS A 370 -2.56 -12.10 -11.97
C CYS A 370 -3.67 -12.53 -12.94
N ALA A 371 -4.40 -13.61 -12.62
CA ALA A 371 -5.53 -14.06 -13.43
C ALA A 371 -6.65 -13.01 -13.48
N LEU A 372 -6.98 -12.40 -12.33
CA LEU A 372 -7.95 -11.31 -12.24
C LEU A 372 -7.52 -10.11 -13.11
N LEU A 373 -6.27 -9.64 -12.98
CA LEU A 373 -5.75 -8.55 -13.80
C LEU A 373 -5.79 -8.87 -15.30
N ALA A 374 -5.40 -10.09 -15.70
CA ALA A 374 -5.43 -10.51 -17.11
C ALA A 374 -6.87 -10.49 -17.67
N VAL A 375 -7.86 -11.00 -16.93
CA VAL A 375 -9.28 -10.97 -17.33
C VAL A 375 -9.80 -9.53 -17.38
N THR A 376 -9.46 -8.71 -16.38
CA THR A 376 -9.88 -7.30 -16.31
C THR A 376 -9.32 -6.45 -17.46
N PHE A 377 -8.04 -6.63 -17.84
CA PHE A 377 -7.44 -5.93 -18.96
C PHE A 377 -7.91 -6.47 -20.33
N ALA A 378 -8.21 -7.76 -20.42
CA ALA A 378 -8.84 -8.34 -21.61
C ALA A 378 -10.28 -7.80 -21.81
N TRP A 379 -11.06 -7.69 -20.73
CA TRP A 379 -12.41 -7.11 -20.76
C TRP A 379 -12.41 -5.69 -21.34
N LEU A 380 -11.42 -4.87 -21.01
CA LEU A 380 -11.30 -3.51 -21.53
C LEU A 380 -11.20 -3.46 -23.05
N ASN A 381 -10.47 -4.38 -23.66
CA ASN A 381 -10.28 -4.42 -25.11
C ASN A 381 -11.52 -4.92 -25.88
N VAL A 382 -12.41 -5.67 -25.23
CA VAL A 382 -13.52 -6.39 -25.88
C VAL A 382 -14.89 -5.84 -25.49
N GLY A 383 -15.15 -5.67 -24.19
CA GLY A 383 -16.46 -5.36 -23.64
C GLY A 383 -16.77 -3.87 -23.53
N VAL A 384 -15.77 -3.03 -23.20
CA VAL A 384 -15.98 -1.62 -22.89
C VAL A 384 -16.39 -0.81 -24.12
N ARG A 385 -17.53 -0.11 -24.07
CA ARG A 385 -18.05 0.76 -25.13
C ARG A 385 -18.36 2.18 -24.64
N ALA A 386 -18.87 2.34 -23.43
CA ALA A 386 -19.16 3.60 -22.77
C ALA A 386 -18.44 3.71 -21.41
N GLN A 387 -18.51 4.89 -20.79
CA GLN A 387 -17.96 5.13 -19.43
C GLN A 387 -18.53 4.20 -18.36
N GLU A 388 -19.77 3.75 -18.53
CA GLU A 388 -20.46 2.84 -17.61
C GLU A 388 -19.80 1.45 -17.57
N ASP A 389 -19.29 0.95 -18.71
CA ASP A 389 -18.69 -0.38 -18.83
C ASP A 389 -17.30 -0.50 -18.16
N ILE A 390 -16.70 0.61 -17.72
CA ILE A 390 -15.36 0.63 -17.09
C ILE A 390 -15.36 0.02 -15.69
N TRP A 391 -16.51 -0.12 -15.01
CA TRP A 391 -16.55 -0.56 -13.61
C TRP A 391 -15.73 -1.83 -13.27
N PRO A 392 -15.60 -2.87 -14.13
CA PRO A 392 -14.78 -4.05 -13.85
C PRO A 392 -13.28 -3.74 -13.78
N LEU A 393 -12.81 -2.66 -14.43
CA LEU A 393 -11.43 -2.17 -14.30
C LEU A 393 -11.12 -1.79 -12.86
N SER A 394 -11.96 -0.94 -12.30
CA SER A 394 -11.81 -0.41 -10.94
C SER A 394 -11.94 -1.52 -9.90
N VAL A 395 -12.93 -2.41 -10.06
CA VAL A 395 -13.13 -3.57 -9.17
C VAL A 395 -11.94 -4.53 -9.24
N GLY A 396 -11.58 -5.00 -10.43
CA GLY A 396 -10.53 -6.00 -10.62
C GLY A 396 -9.15 -5.48 -10.23
N THR A 397 -8.80 -4.27 -10.66
CA THR A 397 -7.52 -3.64 -10.30
C THR A 397 -7.45 -3.32 -8.81
N GLY A 398 -8.51 -2.76 -8.23
CA GLY A 398 -8.57 -2.45 -6.80
C GLY A 398 -8.39 -3.70 -5.95
N PHE A 399 -9.13 -4.77 -6.24
CA PHE A 399 -9.03 -6.04 -5.52
C PHE A 399 -7.66 -6.70 -5.70
N ALA A 400 -7.13 -6.76 -6.93
CA ALA A 400 -5.83 -7.37 -7.20
C ALA A 400 -4.66 -6.62 -6.53
N TYR A 401 -4.70 -5.28 -6.55
CA TYR A 401 -3.71 -4.42 -5.92
C TYR A 401 -3.71 -4.57 -4.39
N GLY A 402 -4.89 -4.48 -3.75
CA GLY A 402 -4.99 -4.63 -2.30
C GLY A 402 -4.61 -6.03 -1.82
N ALA A 403 -5.10 -7.08 -2.48
CA ALA A 403 -4.72 -8.46 -2.20
C ALA A 403 -3.20 -8.69 -2.31
N THR A 404 -2.56 -8.15 -3.36
CA THR A 404 -1.11 -8.24 -3.59
C THR A 404 -0.31 -7.67 -2.42
N PHE A 405 -0.60 -6.44 -1.99
CA PHE A 405 0.11 -5.82 -0.87
C PHE A 405 -0.22 -6.44 0.50
N THR A 406 -1.36 -7.14 0.64
CA THR A 406 -1.68 -7.93 1.83
C THR A 406 -0.89 -9.24 1.92
N VAL A 407 -0.71 -9.97 0.82
CA VAL A 407 0.01 -11.26 0.86
C VAL A 407 1.53 -11.13 0.79
N LEU A 408 2.05 -10.07 0.15
CA LEU A 408 3.49 -9.91 -0.11
C LEU A 408 4.38 -9.98 1.16
N PRO A 409 4.10 -9.27 2.28
CA PRO A 409 4.92 -9.38 3.48
C PRO A 409 4.98 -10.80 4.05
N GLY A 410 3.85 -11.53 3.97
CA GLY A 410 3.74 -12.90 4.45
C GLY A 410 4.41 -13.96 3.56
N ILE A 411 4.67 -13.63 2.29
CA ILE A 411 5.49 -14.46 1.39
C ILE A 411 6.97 -14.17 1.66
N LEU A 412 7.36 -12.90 1.80
CA LEU A 412 8.74 -12.51 2.09
C LEU A 412 9.24 -13.13 3.41
N SER A 413 8.45 -13.08 4.48
CA SER A 413 8.82 -13.60 5.80
C SER A 413 9.01 -15.12 5.83
N SER A 414 8.21 -15.86 5.04
CA SER A 414 8.28 -17.32 4.96
C SER A 414 9.48 -17.87 4.19
N ILE A 415 10.19 -17.03 3.43
CA ILE A 415 11.33 -17.44 2.57
C ILE A 415 12.64 -16.85 3.09
N TRP A 416 12.67 -15.54 3.34
CA TRP A 416 13.87 -14.78 3.69
C TRP A 416 13.82 -14.19 5.12
N GLY A 417 13.02 -14.82 5.98
CA GLY A 417 12.98 -14.56 7.42
C GLY A 417 12.22 -13.30 7.85
N LEU A 418 11.84 -13.28 9.12
CA LEU A 418 11.24 -12.10 9.76
C LEU A 418 12.29 -11.02 10.07
N LYS A 419 13.51 -11.42 10.43
CA LYS A 419 14.59 -10.53 10.88
C LYS A 419 14.96 -9.45 9.86
N ASN A 420 14.88 -9.78 8.57
CA ASN A 420 15.20 -8.88 7.45
C ASN A 420 13.96 -8.44 6.64
N LEU A 421 12.74 -8.70 7.12
CA LEU A 421 11.50 -8.49 6.36
C LEU A 421 11.36 -7.07 5.81
N ALA A 422 11.57 -6.04 6.63
CA ALA A 422 11.42 -4.64 6.22
C ALA A 422 12.44 -4.23 5.13
N ARG A 423 13.70 -4.70 5.25
CA ARG A 423 14.75 -4.53 4.25
C ARG A 423 14.34 -5.17 2.92
N ASN A 424 13.94 -6.44 2.96
CA ASN A 424 13.63 -7.22 1.77
C ASN A 424 12.36 -6.67 1.07
N PHE A 425 11.34 -6.25 1.83
CA PHE A 425 10.14 -5.58 1.30
C PHE A 425 10.47 -4.25 0.62
N GLY A 426 11.35 -3.44 1.21
CA GLY A 426 11.82 -2.19 0.60
C GLY A 426 12.54 -2.41 -0.72
N ILE A 427 13.45 -3.40 -0.80
CA ILE A 427 14.17 -3.74 -2.03
C ILE A 427 13.20 -4.19 -3.13
N VAL A 428 12.24 -5.07 -2.81
CA VAL A 428 11.21 -5.50 -3.78
C VAL A 428 10.34 -4.31 -4.24
N SER A 429 10.07 -3.35 -3.36
CA SER A 429 9.25 -2.18 -3.68
C SER A 429 9.90 -1.23 -4.70
N TYR A 430 11.24 -1.19 -4.82
CA TYR A 430 11.90 -0.48 -5.93
C TYR A 430 11.55 -1.06 -7.31
N THR A 431 11.20 -2.35 -7.38
CA THR A 431 10.77 -3.00 -8.64
C THR A 431 9.34 -2.62 -9.02
N ALA A 432 8.48 -2.33 -8.03
CA ALA A 432 7.19 -1.71 -8.26
C ALA A 432 7.34 -0.31 -8.87
N PHE A 433 8.20 0.55 -8.29
CA PHE A 433 8.52 1.87 -8.86
C PHE A 433 8.98 1.80 -10.33
N ALA A 434 9.87 0.86 -10.67
CA ALA A 434 10.30 0.65 -12.04
C ALA A 434 9.13 0.25 -12.96
N GLY A 435 8.29 -0.69 -12.51
CA GLY A 435 7.07 -1.10 -13.21
C GLY A 435 6.12 0.06 -13.47
N THR A 436 5.74 0.79 -12.42
CA THR A 436 4.84 1.94 -12.50
C THR A 436 5.36 3.00 -13.45
N THR A 437 6.66 3.28 -13.44
CA THR A 437 7.29 4.20 -14.39
C THR A 437 7.11 3.72 -15.84
N ILE A 438 7.43 2.45 -16.12
CA ILE A 438 7.36 1.87 -17.47
C ILE A 438 5.92 1.86 -18.00
N PHE A 439 4.97 1.31 -17.23
CA PHE A 439 3.59 1.18 -17.69
C PHE A 439 2.88 2.55 -17.78
N SER A 440 3.09 3.46 -16.83
CA SER A 440 2.47 4.79 -16.89
C SER A 440 2.96 5.59 -18.10
N TYR A 441 4.26 5.58 -18.42
CA TYR A 441 4.75 6.23 -19.63
C TYR A 441 4.30 5.51 -20.91
N LEU A 442 4.18 4.17 -20.91
CA LEU A 442 3.58 3.43 -22.02
C LEU A 442 2.16 3.94 -22.32
N TYR A 443 1.31 4.05 -21.28
CA TYR A 443 -0.01 4.66 -21.42
C TYR A 443 0.08 6.07 -22.00
N ALA A 444 0.92 6.92 -21.41
CA ALA A 444 0.99 8.33 -21.75
C ALA A 444 1.42 8.59 -23.20
N PHE A 445 2.40 7.84 -23.71
CA PHE A 445 2.86 7.96 -25.09
C PHE A 445 1.88 7.32 -26.09
N VAL A 446 1.18 6.24 -25.73
CA VAL A 446 0.11 5.68 -26.58
C VAL A 446 -1.05 6.67 -26.70
N ALA A 447 -1.51 7.26 -25.59
CA ALA A 447 -2.55 8.27 -25.60
C ALA A 447 -2.13 9.52 -26.39
N ALA A 448 -0.92 10.05 -26.16
CA ALA A 448 -0.42 11.24 -26.85
C ALA A 448 -0.33 11.08 -28.38
N ARG A 449 -0.06 9.87 -28.88
CA ARG A 449 -0.01 9.58 -30.34
C ARG A 449 -1.37 9.59 -31.03
N HIS A 450 -2.46 9.50 -30.28
CA HIS A 450 -3.83 9.44 -30.81
C HIS A 450 -4.65 10.70 -30.50
N VAL A 451 -4.01 11.78 -30.02
CA VAL A 451 -4.65 13.09 -29.85
C VAL A 451 -4.78 13.77 -31.22
N SER A 452 -6.01 14.16 -31.59
CA SER A 452 -6.29 14.93 -32.80
C SER A 452 -5.65 16.32 -32.75
N PRO A 453 -5.14 16.91 -33.85
CA PRO A 453 -4.51 18.25 -33.82
C PRO A 453 -5.40 19.40 -33.31
N SER A 454 -6.73 19.21 -33.31
CA SER A 454 -7.74 20.16 -32.83
C SER A 454 -8.15 19.94 -31.35
N GLU A 455 -7.69 18.87 -30.71
CA GLU A 455 -8.13 18.45 -29.38
C GLU A 455 -6.95 18.43 -28.40
N THR A 456 -7.25 18.60 -27.10
CA THR A 456 -6.24 18.57 -26.03
C THR A 456 -6.21 17.24 -25.29
N ALA A 457 -7.29 16.46 -25.39
CA ALA A 457 -7.46 15.13 -24.83
C ALA A 457 -7.56 14.09 -25.94
N CYS A 458 -7.22 12.85 -25.63
CA CYS A 458 -7.42 11.73 -26.56
C CYS A 458 -8.84 11.17 -26.39
N ILE A 459 -9.59 11.06 -27.49
CA ILE A 459 -10.96 10.55 -27.50
C ILE A 459 -11.02 9.19 -28.23
N GLY A 460 -11.76 8.25 -27.66
CA GLY A 460 -11.96 6.90 -28.18
C GLY A 460 -11.08 5.84 -27.52
N LYS A 461 -11.30 4.58 -27.90
CA LYS A 461 -10.62 3.42 -27.30
C LYS A 461 -9.15 3.32 -27.71
N GLU A 462 -8.79 3.83 -28.89
CA GLU A 462 -7.43 3.72 -29.44
C GLU A 462 -6.38 4.43 -28.56
N CYS A 463 -6.81 5.41 -27.76
CA CYS A 463 -6.03 6.07 -26.72
C CYS A 463 -5.37 5.11 -25.71
N TRP A 464 -5.95 3.92 -25.50
CA TRP A 464 -5.48 2.97 -24.50
C TRP A 464 -5.53 1.50 -24.92
N ARG A 465 -6.19 1.16 -26.04
CA ARG A 465 -6.30 -0.21 -26.58
C ARG A 465 -4.96 -0.93 -26.65
N SER A 466 -3.94 -0.30 -27.24
CA SER A 466 -2.59 -0.88 -27.34
C SER A 466 -1.97 -1.12 -25.95
N THR A 467 -2.13 -0.16 -25.02
CA THR A 467 -1.65 -0.27 -23.64
C THR A 467 -2.27 -1.44 -22.91
N PHE A 468 -3.58 -1.64 -23.02
CA PHE A 468 -4.28 -2.73 -22.33
C PHE A 468 -4.05 -4.10 -22.97
N TRP A 469 -3.82 -4.19 -24.30
CA TRP A 469 -3.34 -5.44 -24.91
C TRP A 469 -1.96 -5.85 -24.40
N ILE A 470 -1.02 -4.90 -24.35
CA ILE A 470 0.31 -5.14 -23.75
C ILE A 470 0.16 -5.55 -22.28
N SER A 471 -0.68 -4.83 -21.52
CA SER A 471 -0.92 -5.10 -20.10
C SER A 471 -1.52 -6.50 -19.86
N THR A 472 -2.46 -6.94 -20.71
CA THR A 472 -3.01 -8.31 -20.68
C THR A 472 -1.90 -9.35 -20.90
N GLY A 473 -1.05 -9.14 -21.92
CA GLY A 473 0.09 -10.02 -22.19
C GLY A 473 1.07 -10.08 -21.01
N THR A 474 1.41 -8.93 -20.41
CA THR A 474 2.29 -8.88 -19.24
C THR A 474 1.67 -9.50 -17.99
N SER A 475 0.35 -9.43 -17.80
CA SER A 475 -0.33 -10.14 -16.70
C SER A 475 -0.30 -11.67 -16.88
N VAL A 476 -0.32 -12.18 -18.12
CA VAL A 476 -0.11 -13.62 -18.41
C VAL A 476 1.34 -14.04 -18.18
N VAL A 477 2.32 -13.20 -18.53
CA VAL A 477 3.74 -13.42 -18.18
C VAL A 477 3.94 -13.39 -16.66
N ALA A 478 3.29 -12.46 -15.95
CA ALA A 478 3.32 -12.40 -14.49
C ALA A 478 2.66 -13.64 -13.85
N PHE A 479 1.52 -14.12 -14.37
CA PHE A 479 0.92 -15.38 -13.95
C PHE A 479 1.90 -16.55 -14.13
N SER A 480 2.64 -16.57 -15.24
CA SER A 480 3.64 -17.61 -15.53
C SER A 480 4.83 -17.54 -14.55
N ALA A 481 5.29 -16.34 -14.19
CA ALA A 481 6.29 -16.13 -13.16
C ALA A 481 5.79 -16.58 -11.78
N ALA A 482 4.58 -16.18 -11.37
CA ALA A 482 3.94 -16.64 -10.14
C ALA A 482 3.72 -18.17 -10.12
N PHE A 483 3.52 -18.82 -11.27
CA PHE A 483 3.38 -20.26 -11.38
C PHE A 483 4.71 -21.00 -11.20
N VAL A 484 5.82 -20.44 -11.67
CA VAL A 484 7.17 -20.93 -11.37
C VAL A 484 7.46 -20.82 -9.86
N LEU A 485 7.15 -19.66 -9.26
CA LEU A 485 7.27 -19.46 -7.81
C LEU A 485 6.40 -20.44 -7.03
N TRP A 486 5.14 -20.64 -7.44
CA TRP A 486 4.25 -21.60 -6.81
C TRP A 486 4.77 -23.03 -6.92
N ARG A 487 5.29 -23.45 -8.08
CA ARG A 487 5.89 -24.79 -8.22
C ARG A 487 7.10 -25.00 -7.30
N GLN A 488 7.92 -23.99 -7.07
CA GLN A 488 9.07 -24.07 -6.16
C GLN A 488 8.64 -24.01 -4.69
N TRP A 489 7.71 -23.12 -4.35
CA TRP A 489 7.37 -22.79 -2.96
C TRP A 489 6.11 -23.50 -2.44
N ARG A 490 5.37 -24.28 -3.25
CA ARG A 490 4.18 -25.07 -2.81
C ARG A 490 4.41 -26.04 -1.65
N ALA A 491 5.67 -26.31 -1.28
CA ALA A 491 6.03 -27.07 -0.10
C ALA A 491 6.40 -26.17 1.11
N ARG A 492 6.86 -24.93 0.88
CA ARG A 492 7.38 -24.01 1.91
C ARG A 492 6.43 -22.87 2.32
N VAL A 493 5.64 -22.35 1.37
CA VAL A 493 4.83 -21.12 1.46
C VAL A 493 3.40 -21.35 1.04
#